data_AF-A0A7Y0PFI2-F1
#
_entry.id   AF-A0A7Y0PFI2-F1
#
_cell.length_a   1.000
_cell.length_b   1.000
_cell.length_c   1.000
_cell.angle_alpha   90.00
_cell.angle_beta   90.00
_cell.angle_gamma   90.00
#
_symmetry.space_group_name_H-M   'P 1'
#
loop_
_entity.id
_entity.type
_entity.pdbx_description
1 polymer ?
#
loop_
_entity_poly.entity_id
_entity_poly.type
_entity_poly.pdbx_seq_one_letter_code
_entity_poly.pdbx_strand_id
1 'polypeptide(L)'
;MDVEDVLVVIAHPFGDVDVPLADWIANGPGPRPLLRPVRAYSRSTGRSLPLSVIPLRYRNDGESRRAIADGRVAEPWPDGTGA
;
A
#
# COMPACT_ATOMS: atom_id res chain seq x y z
N MET A 1 -12.79 -1.33 9.80
CA MET A 1 -12.82 -1.82 8.41
C MET A 1 -12.02 -3.10 8.40
N ASP A 2 -12.54 -4.14 7.75
CA ASP A 2 -11.82 -5.39 7.62
C ASP A 2 -10.75 -5.25 6.53
N VAL A 3 -9.48 -5.43 6.90
CA VAL A 3 -8.35 -5.35 5.98
C VAL A 3 -8.42 -6.48 4.94
N GLU A 4 -9.04 -7.60 5.31
CA GLU A 4 -9.20 -8.77 4.46
C GLU A 4 -10.26 -8.56 3.35
N ASP A 5 -11.17 -7.59 3.51
CA ASP A 5 -12.16 -7.21 2.49
C ASP A 5 -11.68 -6.08 1.58
N VAL A 6 -10.44 -5.61 1.68
CA VAL A 6 -9.95 -4.53 0.81
C VAL A 6 -8.97 -5.06 -0.22
N LEU A 7 -9.24 -4.73 -1.47
CA LEU A 7 -8.30 -4.86 -2.58
C LEU A 7 -7.73 -3.49 -2.90
N VAL A 8 -6.41 -3.43 -3.11
CA VAL A 8 -5.71 -2.25 -3.59
C VAL A 8 -5.20 -2.50 -4.99
N VAL A 9 -5.32 -1.47 -5.83
CA VAL A 9 -4.81 -1.50 -7.19
C VAL A 9 -3.45 -0.85 -7.20
N ILE A 10 -2.44 -1.57 -7.67
CA ILE A 10 -1.10 -1.04 -7.91
C ILE A 10 -0.98 -0.75 -9.39
N ALA A 11 -0.69 0.52 -9.72
CA ALA A 11 -0.37 0.87 -11.10
C ALA A 11 1.02 0.35 -11.45
N HIS A 12 1.10 -0.53 -12.45
CA HIS A 12 2.36 -1.04 -12.98
C HIS A 12 2.45 -0.71 -14.48
N PRO A 13 3.65 -0.41 -15.03
CA PRO A 13 3.81 -0.01 -16.44
C PRO A 13 3.25 -0.99 -17.49
N PHE A 14 3.10 -2.27 -17.12
CA PHE A 14 2.57 -3.32 -18.00
C PHE A 14 1.11 -3.71 -17.70
N GLY A 15 0.43 -2.97 -16.82
CA GLY A 15 -0.96 -3.20 -16.43
C GLY A 15 -1.17 -3.04 -14.93
N ASP A 16 -2.38 -2.66 -14.54
CA ASP A 16 -2.74 -2.57 -13.12
C ASP A 16 -2.84 -3.98 -12.49
N VAL A 17 -2.48 -4.09 -11.21
CA VAL A 17 -2.58 -5.36 -10.46
C VAL A 17 -3.39 -5.13 -9.20
N ASP A 18 -4.34 -6.02 -8.95
CA ASP A 18 -5.17 -6.03 -7.76
C ASP A 18 -4.57 -6.96 -6.72
N VAL A 19 -4.32 -6.45 -5.52
CA VAL A 19 -3.75 -7.23 -4.41
C VAL A 19 -4.57 -7.02 -3.13
N PRO A 20 -4.75 -8.05 -2.28
CA PRO A 20 -5.31 -7.86 -0.95
C PRO A 20 -4.52 -6.83 -0.16
N LEU A 21 -5.21 -5.97 0.60
CA LEU A 21 -4.55 -4.98 1.45
C LEU A 21 -3.69 -5.66 2.52
N ALA A 22 -4.10 -6.83 3.02
CA ALA A 22 -3.31 -7.65 3.93
C ALA A 22 -1.95 -8.04 3.32
N ASP A 23 -1.94 -8.52 2.07
CA ASP A 23 -0.72 -8.90 1.36
C ASP A 23 0.18 -7.70 1.09
N TRP A 24 -0.42 -6.55 0.75
CA TRP A 24 0.32 -5.30 0.59
C TRP A 24 0.95 -4.83 1.90
N ILE A 25 0.23 -4.90 3.03
CA ILE A 25 0.78 -4.56 4.35
C ILE A 25 1.96 -5.47 4.70
N ALA A 26 1.84 -6.76 4.43
CA ALA A 26 2.88 -7.74 4.77
C ALA A 26 4.14 -7.59 3.90
N ASN A 27 4.00 -7.35 2.59
CA ASN A 27 5.09 -7.47 1.64
C ASN A 27 5.50 -6.15 0.98
N GLY A 28 4.57 -5.21 0.89
CA GLY A 28 4.80 -3.90 0.30
C GLY A 28 5.25 -3.94 -1.16
N PRO A 29 6.02 -2.93 -1.59
CA PRO A 29 6.54 -2.85 -2.96
C PRO A 29 7.69 -3.82 -3.26
N GLY A 30 8.23 -4.51 -2.25
CA GLY A 30 9.44 -5.33 -2.37
C GLY A 30 10.59 -4.56 -3.05
N PRO A 31 11.28 -5.15 -4.05
CA PRO A 31 12.43 -4.53 -4.72
C PRO A 31 12.06 -3.35 -5.64
N ARG A 32 10.78 -2.96 -5.72
CA ARG A 32 10.28 -1.90 -6.61
C ARG A 32 9.77 -0.70 -5.80
N PRO A 33 10.66 0.07 -5.16
CA PRO A 33 10.30 1.02 -4.10
C PRO A 33 9.32 2.13 -4.52
N LEU A 34 9.11 2.33 -5.83
CA LEU A 34 8.22 3.34 -6.37
C LEU A 34 6.77 2.86 -6.59
N LEU A 35 6.49 1.56 -6.42
CA LEU A 35 5.12 1.05 -6.54
C LEU A 35 4.25 1.49 -5.37
N ARG A 36 3.02 1.88 -5.67
CA ARG A 36 2.05 2.31 -4.67
C ARG A 36 0.62 1.98 -5.09
N PRO A 37 -0.29 1.83 -4.12
CA PRO A 37 -1.72 1.82 -4.38
C PRO A 37 -2.18 3.11 -5.06
N VAL A 38 -3.01 2.97 -6.09
CA VAL A 38 -3.65 4.10 -6.81
C VAL A 38 -5.17 4.07 -6.70
N ARG A 39 -5.77 2.92 -6.40
CA ARG A 39 -7.18 2.75 -6.07
C ARG A 39 -7.33 1.74 -4.95
N ALA A 40 -8.45 1.79 -4.24
CA ALA A 40 -8.87 0.76 -3.30
C ALA A 40 -10.36 0.46 -3.54
N TYR A 41 -10.78 -0.77 -3.28
CA TYR A 41 -12.18 -1.14 -3.35
C TYR A 41 -12.50 -2.29 -2.38
N SER A 42 -13.76 -2.38 -1.97
CA SER A 42 -14.25 -3.50 -1.16
C SER A 42 -14.38 -4.73 -2.07
N ARG A 43 -13.78 -5.84 -1.65
CA ARG A 43 -13.79 -7.11 -2.37
C ARG A 43 -15.21 -7.70 -2.44
N SER A 44 -15.95 -7.65 -1.34
CA SER A 44 -17.31 -8.18 -1.24
C SER A 44 -18.34 -7.40 -2.04
N THR A 45 -18.18 -6.08 -2.17
CA THR A 45 -19.19 -5.21 -2.79
C THR A 45 -18.77 -4.59 -4.13
N GLY A 46 -17.48 -4.66 -4.48
CA GLY A 46 -16.90 -3.97 -5.63
C GLY A 46 -16.89 -2.43 -5.53
N ARG A 47 -17.32 -1.87 -4.39
CA ARG A 47 -17.41 -0.42 -4.22
C ARG A 47 -16.03 0.21 -4.10
N SER A 48 -15.80 1.29 -4.85
CA SER A 48 -14.61 2.13 -4.71
C SER A 48 -14.51 2.70 -3.28
N LEU A 49 -13.31 2.64 -2.72
CA LEU A 49 -12.98 3.14 -1.39
C LEU A 49 -11.96 4.27 -1.51
N PRO A 50 -11.98 5.27 -0.61
CA PRO A 50 -10.94 6.28 -0.59
C PRO A 50 -9.60 5.63 -0.20
N LEU A 51 -8.48 6.07 -0.78
CA LEU A 51 -7.14 5.55 -0.42
C LEU A 51 -6.79 5.74 1.06
N SER A 52 -7.50 6.62 1.78
CA SER A 52 -7.33 6.81 3.21
C SER A 52 -7.65 5.57 4.05
N VAL A 53 -8.36 4.58 3.49
CA VAL A 53 -8.56 3.26 4.10
C VAL A 53 -7.26 2.49 4.29
N ILE A 54 -6.25 2.75 3.47
CA ILE A 54 -4.90 2.24 3.62
C ILE A 54 -4.23 3.04 4.74
N PRO A 55 -3.76 2.40 5.83
CA PRO A 55 -3.11 3.14 6.91
C PRO A 55 -1.90 3.92 6.37
N LEU A 56 -1.71 5.14 6.87
CA LEU A 56 -0.77 6.11 6.30
C LEU A 56 0.61 5.49 6.01
N ARG A 57 1.20 4.78 6.97
CA ARG A 57 2.53 4.17 6.80
C ARG A 57 2.65 3.25 5.58
N TYR A 58 1.57 2.61 5.13
CA TYR A 58 1.56 1.66 4.01
C TYR A 58 1.15 2.28 2.66
N ARG A 59 0.98 3.60 2.53
CA ARG A 59 0.53 4.19 1.25
C ARG A 59 1.63 4.32 0.20
N ASN A 60 2.90 4.34 0.62
CA ASN A 60 4.08 4.55 -0.23
C ASN A 60 3.98 5.75 -1.20
N ASP A 61 3.27 6.79 -0.77
CA ASP A 61 3.13 8.07 -1.45
C ASP A 61 3.99 9.16 -0.78
N GLY A 62 3.94 10.38 -1.32
CA GLY A 62 4.71 11.49 -0.75
C GLY A 62 4.32 11.86 0.68
N GLU A 63 3.06 11.65 1.07
CA GLU A 63 2.58 11.94 2.43
C GLU A 63 3.20 10.97 3.45
N SER A 64 3.05 9.67 3.17
CA SER A 64 3.58 8.59 4.01
C SER A 64 5.10 8.62 4.11
N ARG A 65 5.81 8.83 2.99
CA ARG A 65 7.28 8.95 2.98
C ARG A 65 7.78 10.13 3.82
N ARG A 66 7.09 11.28 3.75
CA ARG A 66 7.43 12.43 4.61
C ARG A 66 7.15 12.11 6.08
N ALA A 67 6.03 11.46 6.39
CA ALA A 67 5.71 11.09 7.76
C ALA A 67 6.74 10.10 8.36
N ILE A 68 7.28 9.18 7.54
CA ILE A 68 8.36 8.27 7.92
C ILE A 68 9.66 9.05 8.15
N ALA A 69 10.05 9.92 7.21
CA ALA A 69 11.26 10.73 7.32
C ALA A 69 11.23 11.67 8.55
N ASP A 70 10.06 12.22 8.88
CA ASP A 70 9.84 13.06 10.06
C ASP A 70 9.74 12.25 11.37
N GLY A 71 9.81 10.91 11.32
CA GLY A 71 9.67 10.03 12.49
C GLY A 71 8.25 9.96 13.08
N ARG A 72 7.23 10.45 12.36
CA ARG A 72 5.82 10.46 12.83
C ARG A 72 5.15 9.09 12.72
N VAL A 73 5.59 8.27 11.78
CA VAL A 73 5.17 6.87 11.63
C VAL A 73 6.40 5.99 11.37
N ALA A 74 6.33 4.72 11.75
CA ALA A 74 7.43 3.78 11.52
C ALA A 74 7.48 3.32 10.05
N GLU A 75 8.69 3.14 9.52
CA GLU A 75 8.95 2.48 8.25
C GLU A 75 8.25 1.10 8.24
N PRO A 76 7.26 0.86 7.36
CA PRO A 76 6.56 -0.42 7.28
C PRO A 76 7.41 -1.58 6.74
N TRP A 77 8.33 -1.32 5.82
CA TRP A 77 9.06 -2.35 5.10
C TRP A 77 10.54 -1.99 5.15
N PRO A 78 11.30 -2.52 6.13
CA PRO A 78 12.73 -2.29 6.16
C PRO A 78 13.31 -2.77 4.83
N ASP A 79 14.06 -1.91 4.15
CA ASP A 79 14.75 -2.23 2.91
C ASP A 79 15.40 -3.61 3.05
N GLY A 80 15.19 -4.48 2.06
CA GLY A 80 15.77 -5.84 2.02
C GLY A 80 17.30 -5.86 1.93
N THR A 81 18.01 -4.83 2.38
CA THR A 81 19.48 -4.72 2.46
C THR A 81 20.10 -5.57 3.58
N GLY A 82 19.34 -6.49 4.18
CA GLY A 82 19.85 -7.53 5.07
C GLY A 82 20.08 -8.85 4.35
N ALA A 83 21.02 -8.89 3.41
CA ALA A 83 21.68 -10.11 2.93
C ALA A 83 23.05 -9.78 2.32
#